data_AF-A0A2V7ICA2-F1
#
_entry.id   AF-A0A2V7ICA2-F1
#
_cell.length_a   1.000
_cell.length_b   1.000
_cell.length_c   1.000
_cell.angle_alpha   90.00
_cell.angle_beta   90.00
_cell.angle_gamma   90.00
#
_symmetry.space_group_name_H-M   'P 1'
#
loop_
_entity.id
_entity.type
_entity.pdbx_description
1 polymer ?
#
loop_
_entity_poly.entity_id
_entity_poly.type
_entity_poly.pdbx_seq_one_letter_code
_entity_poly.pdbx_strand_id
1 'polypeptide(L)'
;NVTASVYLYPVTRSGFFVTGGLGLSTYHANTFPASDGTGLGLTAGVGYDIRVGRDVSLTPVVNFVYGALGDFDVPLSSGGFATVRGWKQHVIDVGVGVTFH
;
A
#
# COMPACT_ATOMS: atom_id res chain seq x y z
N ASN A 1 9.30 -0.18 -5.52
CA ASN A 1 7.90 -0.56 -5.20
C ASN A 1 7.02 -0.19 -6.36
N VAL A 2 6.28 -1.17 -6.88
CA VAL A 2 5.33 -0.99 -7.99
C VAL A 2 3.96 -1.39 -7.48
N THR A 3 2.93 -0.57 -7.72
CA THR A 3 1.55 -0.86 -7.30
C THR A 3 0.61 -0.67 -8.47
N ALA A 4 -0.27 -1.64 -8.68
CA ALA A 4 -1.37 -1.55 -9.63
C ALA A 4 -2.68 -1.46 -8.84
N SER A 5 -3.51 -0.48 -9.16
CA SER A 5 -4.80 -0.26 -8.49
C SER A 5 -5.91 -0.04 -9.50
N VAL A 6 -7.10 -0.55 -9.17
CA VAL A 6 -8.33 -0.36 -9.92
C VAL A 6 -9.28 0.51 -9.09
N TYR A 7 -9.87 1.49 -9.75
CA TYR A 7 -10.85 2.40 -9.16
C TYR A 7 -12.22 2.08 -9.73
N LEU A 8 -13.20 1.91 -8.85
CA LEU A 8 -14.59 1.67 -9.21
C LEU A 8 -15.45 2.77 -8.61
N TYR A 9 -16.35 3.32 -9.41
CA TYR A 9 -17.34 4.33 -9.01
C TYR A 9 -18.70 3.65 -8.93
N PRO A 10 -19.13 3.15 -7.75
CA PRO A 10 -20.37 2.40 -7.64
C PRO A 10 -21.60 3.29 -7.89
N VAL A 11 -21.46 4.60 -7.66
CA VAL A 11 -22.50 5.60 -7.84
C VAL A 11 -21.96 6.69 -8.76
N THR A 12 -22.43 6.71 -10.01
CA THR A 12 -21.95 7.60 -11.08
C THR A 12 -22.09 9.10 -10.81
N ARG A 13 -22.86 9.51 -9.80
CA ARG A 13 -23.14 10.94 -9.51
C ARG A 13 -22.65 11.43 -8.16
N SER A 14 -22.11 10.58 -7.28
CA SER A 14 -21.73 11.01 -5.93
C SER A 14 -20.26 11.38 -5.80
N GLY A 15 -19.39 11.08 -6.77
CA GLY A 15 -17.94 11.25 -6.62
C GLY A 15 -17.30 10.23 -5.68
N PHE A 16 -18.08 9.32 -5.07
CA PHE A 16 -17.56 8.24 -4.25
C PHE A 16 -16.92 7.16 -5.12
N PHE A 17 -15.74 6.70 -4.72
CA PHE A 17 -15.10 5.55 -5.32
C PHE A 17 -14.52 4.60 -4.28
N VAL A 18 -14.39 3.35 -4.69
CA VAL A 18 -13.61 2.34 -4.00
C VAL A 18 -12.38 2.02 -4.83
N THR A 19 -11.26 1.75 -4.17
CA THR A 19 -10.01 1.36 -4.81
C THR A 19 -9.53 0.03 -4.25
N GLY A 20 -8.94 -0.79 -5.12
CA GLY A 20 -8.32 -2.06 -4.75
C GLY A 20 -7.10 -2.30 -5.60
N GLY A 21 -6.01 -2.75 -4.99
CA GLY A 21 -4.75 -2.89 -5.68
C GLY A 21 -3.83 -3.96 -5.11
N LEU A 22 -2.83 -4.27 -5.91
CA LEU A 22 -1.76 -5.22 -5.60
C LEU A 22 -0.43 -4.48 -5.76
N GLY A 23 0.42 -4.57 -4.75
CA GLY A 23 1.74 -3.97 -4.71
C GLY A 23 2.84 -5.01 -4.62
N LEU A 24 3.91 -4.82 -5.39
CA LEU A 24 5.18 -5.49 -5.19
C LEU A 24 6.13 -4.52 -4.50
N SER A 25 6.58 -4.90 -3.31
CA SER A 25 7.56 -4.13 -2.56
C SER A 25 8.87 -4.91 -2.48
N THR A 26 9.92 -4.34 -3.06
CA THR A 26 11.30 -4.84 -2.96
C THR A 26 11.96 -4.09 -1.81
N TYR A 27 12.15 -4.77 -0.69
CA TYR A 27 12.85 -4.18 0.45
C TYR A 27 14.33 -4.56 0.36
N HIS A 28 15.20 -3.55 0.25
CA HIS A 28 16.63 -3.71 0.51
C HIS A 28 16.87 -3.26 1.96
N ALA A 29 16.93 -4.22 2.87
CA ALA A 29 17.34 -3.95 4.24
C ALA A 29 18.87 -3.95 4.29
N ASN A 30 19.49 -2.77 4.41
CA ASN A 30 20.92 -2.63 4.73
C ASN A 30 21.18 -2.97 6.21
N THR A 31 20.80 -4.17 6.64
CA THR A 31 21.23 -4.76 7.91
C THR A 31 22.33 -5.78 7.60
N PHE A 32 23.33 -5.89 8.47
CA PHE A 32 24.25 -7.03 8.44
C PHE A 32 23.55 -8.18 9.13
N PRO A 33 23.17 -9.26 8.45
CA PRO A 33 23.35 -9.64 7.04
C PRO A 33 22.17 -9.19 6.15
N ALA A 34 22.48 -8.91 4.88
CA ALA A 34 21.50 -8.41 3.92
C ALA A 34 20.45 -9.50 3.61
N SER A 35 19.18 -9.15 3.78
CA SER A 35 18.06 -10.05 3.48
C SER A 35 17.22 -9.38 2.38
N ASP A 36 17.27 -9.95 1.18
CA ASP A 36 16.50 -9.51 0.02
C ASP A 36 15.12 -10.17 0.05
N GLY A 37 14.10 -9.40 0.44
CA GLY A 37 12.72 -9.86 0.51
C GLY A 37 11.86 -9.21 -0.56
N THR A 38 11.19 -10.02 -1.38
CA THR A 38 10.09 -9.54 -2.25
C THR A 38 8.77 -9.80 -1.53
N GLY A 39 8.08 -8.74 -1.12
CA GLY A 39 6.79 -8.83 -0.45
C GLY A 39 5.64 -8.49 -1.39
N LEU A 40 4.54 -9.27 -1.28
CA LEU A 40 3.25 -8.93 -1.88
C LEU A 40 2.43 -8.10 -0.90
N GLY A 41 1.91 -6.98 -1.39
CA GLY A 41 0.98 -6.11 -0.70
C GLY A 41 -0.39 -6.14 -1.37
N LEU A 42 -1.45 -6.16 -0.56
CA LEU A 42 -2.81 -5.85 -0.98
C LEU A 42 -3.14 -4.43 -0.52
N THR A 43 -3.86 -3.69 -1.35
CA THR A 43 -4.43 -2.40 -0.97
C THR A 43 -5.93 -2.42 -1.20
N ALA A 44 -6.67 -1.83 -0.27
CA ALA A 44 -8.09 -1.56 -0.42
C ALA A 44 -8.37 -0.20 0.19
N GLY A 45 -9.18 0.62 -0.46
CA GLY A 45 -9.42 1.97 -0.02
C GLY A 45 -10.73 2.52 -0.51
N VAL A 46 -11.07 3.69 0.02
CA VAL A 46 -12.24 4.46 -0.37
C VAL A 46 -11.85 5.91 -0.50
N GLY A 47 -12.51 6.63 -1.41
CA GLY A 47 -12.29 8.05 -1.59
C GLY A 47 -13.51 8.75 -2.15
N TYR A 48 -13.40 10.07 -2.23
CA TYR A 48 -14.50 10.92 -2.64
C TYR A 48 -14.02 12.14 -3.40
N ASP A 49 -14.58 12.39 -4.58
CA ASP A 49 -14.30 13.57 -5.38
C ASP A 49 -15.21 14.74 -4.98
N ILE A 50 -14.62 15.70 -4.28
CA ILE A 50 -15.29 16.93 -3.86
C ILE A 50 -15.05 17.98 -4.93
N ARG A 51 -16.10 18.33 -5.69
CA ARG A 51 -15.98 19.34 -6.73
C ARG A 51 -15.76 20.73 -6.13
N VAL A 52 -14.61 21.32 -6.41
CA VAL A 52 -14.20 22.65 -5.92
C VAL A 52 -14.18 23.70 -7.03
N GLY A 53 -14.19 23.28 -8.29
CA GLY A 53 -14.26 24.13 -9.46
C GLY A 53 -15.08 23.51 -10.58
N ARG A 54 -15.06 24.13 -11.77
CA ARG A 54 -15.81 23.64 -12.94
C ARG A 54 -15.31 22.26 -13.40
N ASP A 55 -13.99 22.09 -13.43
CA ASP A 55 -13.31 20.87 -13.93
C ASP A 55 -12.23 20.36 -12.94
N VAL A 56 -12.30 20.80 -11.68
CA VAL A 56 -11.33 20.46 -10.62
C VAL A 56 -12.05 19.92 -9.40
N SER A 57 -11.57 18.80 -8.88
CA SER A 57 -12.04 18.20 -7.63
C SER A 57 -10.88 17.94 -6.67
N LEU A 58 -11.17 18.10 -5.37
CA LEU A 58 -10.30 17.65 -4.31
C LEU A 58 -10.69 16.22 -3.94
N THR A 59 -9.72 15.32 -3.88
CA THR A 59 -9.95 13.89 -3.74
C THR A 59 -9.28 13.36 -2.48
N PRO A 60 -9.91 13.47 -1.29
CA PRO A 60 -9.50 12.69 -0.14
C PRO A 60 -9.64 11.19 -0.40
N VAL A 61 -8.66 10.42 0.05
CA VAL A 61 -8.63 8.95 -0.01
C VAL A 61 -8.06 8.38 1.27
N VAL A 62 -8.62 7.26 1.71
CA VAL A 62 -8.08 6.44 2.80
C VAL A 62 -7.83 5.05 2.25
N ASN A 63 -6.59 4.59 2.38
CA ASN A 63 -6.15 3.28 1.93
C ASN A 63 -5.72 2.43 3.14
N PHE A 64 -6.15 1.19 3.12
CA PHE A 64 -5.63 0.13 3.97
C PHE A 64 -4.67 -0.72 3.14
N VAL A 65 -3.44 -0.83 3.61
CA VAL A 65 -2.40 -1.64 3.00
C VAL A 65 -2.12 -2.82 3.91
N TYR A 66 -2.25 -4.02 3.36
CA TYR A 66 -1.90 -5.27 4.00
C TYR A 66 -0.70 -5.88 3.28
N GLY A 67 0.45 -5.90 3.94
CA GLY A 67 1.66 -6.56 3.45
C GLY A 67 1.84 -7.91 4.17
N ALA A 68 1.92 -8.99 3.41
CA ALA A 68 2.47 -10.25 3.93
C ALA A 68 3.97 -10.23 3.60
N LEU A 69 4.79 -9.91 4.60
CA LEU A 69 6.23 -10.00 4.43
C LEU A 69 6.59 -11.48 4.54
N GLY A 70 7.25 -11.98 3.49
CA GLY A 70 7.78 -13.33 3.47
C GLY A 70 8.81 -13.54 4.58
N ASP A 71 9.33 -14.76 4.62
CA ASP A 71 10.39 -15.16 5.55
C ASP A 71 11.62 -14.24 5.37
N PHE A 72 12.12 -13.64 6.46
CA PHE A 72 13.38 -12.88 6.46
C PHE A 72 14.31 -13.37 7.57
N ASP A 73 15.59 -13.42 7.27
CA ASP A 73 16.59 -13.95 8.18
C ASP A 73 17.17 -12.86 9.10
N VAL A 74 17.16 -13.10 10.40
CA VAL A 74 17.65 -12.19 11.44
C VAL A 74 18.88 -12.80 12.09
N PRO A 75 20.01 -12.09 12.16
CA PRO A 75 21.24 -12.62 12.75
C PRO A 75 21.12 -12.76 14.26
N LEU A 76 21.60 -13.89 14.79
CA LEU A 76 21.64 -14.14 16.23
C LEU A 76 23.00 -13.77 16.81
N SER A 77 23.00 -13.21 18.02
CA SER A 77 24.21 -12.85 18.77
C SER A 77 25.13 -14.06 19.08
N SER A 78 24.59 -15.28 18.99
CA SER A 78 25.29 -16.55 19.19
C SER A 78 26.02 -17.07 17.94
N GLY A 79 25.93 -16.36 16.81
CA GLY A 79 26.32 -16.88 15.50
C GLY A 79 25.21 -17.73 14.89
N GLY A 80 24.83 -17.43 13.65
CA GLY A 80 23.71 -18.06 12.94
C GLY A 80 22.59 -17.07 12.60
N PHE A 81 21.57 -17.57 11.91
CA PHE A 81 20.41 -16.80 11.45
C PHE A 81 19.13 -17.43 12.00
N ALA A 82 18.19 -16.61 12.44
CA ALA A 82 16.82 -17.01 12.74
C ALA A 82 15.90 -16.48 11.64
N THR A 83 15.24 -17.37 10.91
CA THR A 83 14.21 -16.97 9.95
C THR A 83 12.96 -16.53 10.70
N VAL A 84 12.66 -15.23 10.68
CA VAL A 84 11.38 -14.71 11.15
C VAL A 84 10.36 -14.93 10.05
N ARG A 85 9.39 -15.80 10.35
CA ARG A 85 8.31 -16.17 9.43
C ARG A 85 7.04 -15.38 9.73
N GLY A 86 6.34 -14.96 8.68
CA GLY A 86 4.96 -14.49 8.77
C GLY A 86 4.76 -13.10 9.35
N TRP A 87 5.72 -12.17 9.16
CA TRP A 87 5.51 -10.78 9.57
C TRP A 87 4.42 -10.14 8.71
N LYS A 88 3.36 -9.64 9.37
CA LYS A 88 2.23 -8.97 8.72
C LYS A 88 2.32 -7.49 9.03
N GLN A 89 2.31 -6.66 7.98
CA GLN A 89 2.30 -5.23 8.12
C GLN A 89 0.91 -4.69 7.74
N HIS A 90 0.33 -3.92 8.66
CA HIS A 90 -0.92 -3.20 8.47
C HIS A 90 -0.58 -1.71 8.45
N VAL A 91 -0.84 -1.02 7.33
CA VAL A 91 -0.65 0.43 7.21
C VAL A 91 -1.98 1.06 6.83
N ILE A 92 -2.31 2.15 7.51
CA ILE A 92 -3.38 3.06 7.08
C ILE A 92 -2.68 4.26 6.46
N ASP A 93 -3.01 4.52 5.20
CA ASP A 93 -2.54 5.66 4.43
C ASP A 93 -3.72 6.61 4.21
N VAL A 94 -3.47 7.91 4.40
CA VAL A 94 -4.47 8.95 4.22
C VAL A 94 -3.87 10.00 3.30
N GLY A 95 -4.55 10.24 2.18
CA GLY A 95 -4.09 11.14 1.15
C GLY A 95 -5.17 12.14 0.73
N VAL A 96 -4.72 13.26 0.16
CA VAL A 96 -5.59 14.22 -0.52
C VAL A 96 -4.95 14.55 -1.86
N GLY A 97 -5.69 14.29 -2.94
CA GLY A 97 -5.28 14.57 -4.31
C GLY A 97 -6.09 15.70 -4.94
N VAL A 98 -5.67 16.10 -6.14
CA VAL A 98 -6.44 16.98 -7.03
C VAL A 98 -6.71 16.23 -8.32
N THR A 99 -7.98 16.14 -8.70
CA THR A 99 -8.46 15.43 -9.88
C THR A 99 -9.02 16.41 -10.89
N PHE A 100 -8.54 16.32 -12.13
CA PHE A 100 -8.99 17.11 -13.28
C PHE A 100 -9.94 16.28 -14.14
N HIS A 101 -11.03 16.90 -14.58
CA HIS A 101 -12.10 16.26 -15.36
C HIS A 101 -12.06 16.66 -16.84
#